data_AF-A0A927HUU9-F1
#
_entry.id   AF-A0A927HUU9-F1
#
_cell.length_a   1.000
_cell.length_b   1.000
_cell.length_c   1.000
_cell.angle_alpha   90.00
_cell.angle_beta   90.00
_cell.angle_gamma   90.00
#
_symmetry.space_group_name_H-M   'P 1'
#
loop_
_entity.id
_entity.type
_entity.pdbx_description
1 polymer ?
#
loop_
_entity_poly.entity_id
_entity_poly.type
_entity_poly.pdbx_seq_one_letter_code
_entity_poly.pdbx_strand_id
1 'polypeptide(L)'
;MHQSFNQRVHFYYCVLGRAEDARKIEKAGGIRGKNNFLLKWLRRAQDNNIFPPDITSEIEWLRGKIIQAGYDTDLEPMLDFVYATASRAEALKNAE
;
A
#
# COMPACT_ATOMS: atom_id res chain seq x y z
N MET A 1 11.86 -18.26 -9.45
CA MET A 1 11.55 -16.81 -9.34
C MET A 1 10.14 -16.59 -8.80
N HIS A 2 9.84 -17.02 -7.56
CA HIS A 2 8.51 -16.90 -6.92
C HIS A 2 8.45 -15.84 -5.82
N GLN A 3 9.57 -15.23 -5.45
CA GLN A 3 9.66 -14.36 -4.27
C GLN A 3 9.09 -12.94 -4.49
N SER A 4 9.27 -12.36 -5.68
CA SER A 4 8.91 -10.94 -5.90
C SER A 4 7.40 -10.67 -5.91
N PHE A 5 6.57 -11.61 -6.38
CA PHE A 5 5.12 -11.42 -6.46
C PHE A 5 4.44 -11.52 -5.09
N ASN A 6 4.88 -12.50 -4.29
CA ASN A 6 4.42 -12.67 -2.91
C ASN A 6 4.74 -11.43 -2.06
N GLN A 7 5.88 -10.77 -2.35
CA GLN A 7 6.28 -9.56 -1.66
C GLN A 7 5.45 -8.33 -2.03
N ARG A 8 4.92 -8.24 -3.26
CA ARG A 8 3.96 -7.19 -3.63
C ARG A 8 2.63 -7.39 -2.93
N VAL A 9 2.10 -8.62 -2.91
CA VAL A 9 0.85 -8.94 -2.19
C VAL A 9 1.01 -8.64 -0.70
N HIS A 10 2.12 -9.07 -0.10
CA HIS A 10 2.46 -8.77 1.29
C HIS A 10 2.59 -7.27 1.55
N PHE A 11 3.24 -6.52 0.64
CA PHE A 11 3.31 -5.06 0.74
C PHE A 11 1.91 -4.42 0.77
N TYR A 12 1.03 -4.77 -0.17
CA TYR A 12 -0.34 -4.25 -0.21
C TYR A 12 -1.16 -4.66 1.02
N TYR A 13 -0.97 -5.88 1.52
CA TYR A 13 -1.57 -6.34 2.77
C TYR A 13 -1.12 -5.48 3.96
N CYS A 14 0.19 -5.21 4.09
CA CYS A 14 0.71 -4.33 5.14
C CYS A 14 0.16 -2.90 5.02
N VAL A 15 0.05 -2.37 3.80
CA VAL A 15 -0.51 -1.03 3.56
C VAL A 15 -1.98 -0.97 3.96
N LEU A 16 -2.79 -1.98 3.62
CA LEU A 16 -4.20 -2.06 4.00
C LEU A 16 -4.37 -2.16 5.53
N GLY A 17 -3.61 -3.02 6.19
CA GLY A 17 -3.61 -3.13 7.65
C GLY A 17 -3.28 -1.80 8.31
N ARG A 18 -2.29 -1.06 7.77
CA ARG A 18 -1.92 0.27 8.27
C ARG A 18 -2.95 1.35 7.97
N ALA A 19 -3.67 1.27 6.84
CA ALA A 19 -4.77 2.17 6.54
C ALA A 19 -5.94 1.95 7.52
N GLU A 20 -6.20 0.70 7.90
CA GLU A 20 -7.23 0.36 8.89
C GLU A 20 -6.83 0.77 10.32
N ASP A 21 -5.56 0.55 10.70
CA ASP A 21 -4.99 1.07 11.95
C ASP A 21 -5.11 2.60 11.99
N ALA A 22 -4.79 3.30 10.90
CA ALA A 22 -4.94 4.75 10.81
C ALA A 22 -6.40 5.19 10.99
N ARG A 23 -7.37 4.44 10.44
CA ARG A 23 -8.80 4.68 10.66
C ARG A 23 -9.21 4.50 12.13
N LYS A 24 -8.60 3.54 12.84
CA LYS A 24 -8.87 3.27 14.26
C LYS A 24 -8.17 4.26 15.20
N ILE A 25 -6.95 4.68 14.87
CA ILE A 25 -6.11 5.57 15.67
C ILE A 25 -6.54 7.04 15.51
N GLU A 26 -6.88 7.47 14.29
CA GLU A 26 -7.30 8.85 14.02
C GLU A 26 -8.82 8.99 13.90
N LYS A 27 -9.47 9.25 15.05
CA LYS A 27 -10.81 9.86 15.09
C LYS A 27 -10.82 11.34 14.65
N ALA A 28 -9.69 11.95 14.26
CA ALA A 28 -9.53 13.41 14.23
C ALA A 28 -9.09 14.04 12.87
N GLY A 29 -8.64 13.28 11.88
CA GLY A 29 -7.99 13.84 10.67
C GLY A 29 -8.74 13.69 9.33
N GLY A 30 -9.85 12.93 9.30
CA GLY A 30 -10.57 12.60 8.06
C GLY A 30 -9.68 11.88 7.03
N ILE A 31 -10.03 12.00 5.74
CA ILE A 31 -9.29 11.37 4.63
C ILE A 31 -7.84 11.90 4.55
N ARG A 32 -7.64 13.19 4.85
CA ARG A 32 -6.31 13.83 4.88
C ARG A 32 -5.36 13.23 5.91
N GLY A 33 -5.85 12.98 7.13
CA GLY A 33 -5.05 12.36 8.20
C GLY A 33 -4.57 10.98 7.78
N LYS A 34 -5.48 10.15 7.27
CA LYS A 34 -5.18 8.80 6.75
C LYS A 34 -4.10 8.83 5.66
N ASN A 35 -4.24 9.72 4.68
CA ASN A 35 -3.27 9.85 3.58
C ASN A 35 -1.90 10.34 4.06
N ASN A 36 -1.86 11.27 5.02
CA ASN A 36 -0.60 11.76 5.59
C ASN A 36 0.11 10.70 6.44
N PHE A 37 -0.66 9.90 7.19
CA PHE A 37 -0.14 8.75 7.92
C PHE A 37 0.48 7.72 6.97
N LEU A 38 -0.25 7.34 5.91
CA LEU A 38 0.23 6.40 4.90
C LEU A 38 1.52 6.91 4.23
N LEU A 39 1.59 8.19 3.85
CA LEU A 39 2.79 8.78 3.26
C LEU A 39 3.99 8.73 4.22
N LYS A 40 3.80 9.04 5.51
CA LYS A 40 4.86 8.94 6.52
C LYS A 40 5.29 7.50 6.73
N TRP A 41 4.35 6.56 6.76
CA TRP A 41 4.65 5.15 6.92
C TRP A 41 5.42 4.59 5.71
N LEU A 42 4.98 4.89 4.49
CA LEU A 42 5.65 4.49 3.25
C LEU A 42 7.09 5.02 3.18
N ARG A 43 7.30 6.29 3.56
CA ARG A 43 8.64 6.86 3.65
C ARG A 43 9.52 6.12 4.67
N ARG A 44 8.98 5.81 5.85
CA ARG A 44 9.71 5.04 6.88
C ARG A 44 9.99 3.60 6.43
N ALA A 45 9.06 2.97 5.73
CA ALA A 45 9.23 1.61 5.23
C ALA A 45 10.35 1.52 4.20
N GLN A 46 10.45 2.54 3.33
CA GLN A 46 11.56 2.70 2.38
C GLN A 46 12.89 2.95 3.09
N ASP A 47 12.93 3.91 4.02
CA ASP A 47 14.15 4.30 4.74
C ASP A 47 14.74 3.17 5.60
N ASN A 48 13.87 2.39 6.27
CA ASN A 48 14.29 1.25 7.08
C ASN A 48 14.58 -0.03 6.25
N ASN A 49 14.49 0.02 4.91
CA ASN A 49 14.62 -1.15 4.04
C ASN A 49 13.77 -2.35 4.49
N ILE A 50 12.53 -2.08 4.96
CA ILE A 50 11.61 -3.13 5.45
C ILE A 50 11.23 -4.08 4.33
N PHE A 51 11.16 -3.56 3.11
CA PHE A 51 10.84 -4.31 1.90
C PHE A 51 12.06 -4.38 0.98
N PRO A 52 12.16 -5.43 0.15
CA PRO A 52 13.23 -5.55 -0.83
C PRO A 52 13.13 -4.46 -1.89
N PRO A 53 14.25 -4.19 -2.61
CA PRO A 53 14.33 -3.11 -3.59
C PRO A 53 13.29 -3.20 -4.73
N ASP A 54 12.77 -4.40 -5.02
CA ASP A 54 11.70 -4.60 -6.01
C ASP A 54 10.39 -3.89 -5.62
N ILE A 55 10.14 -3.72 -4.31
CA ILE A 55 8.97 -3.04 -3.75
C ILE A 55 9.18 -1.53 -3.62
N THR A 56 10.42 -1.05 -3.67
CA THR A 56 10.72 0.38 -3.60
C THR A 56 10.01 1.14 -4.71
N SER A 57 9.99 0.60 -5.93
CA SER A 57 9.24 1.17 -7.06
C SER A 57 7.74 1.26 -6.81
N GLU A 58 7.15 0.26 -6.14
CA GLU A 58 5.72 0.29 -5.76
C GLU A 58 5.45 1.31 -4.63
N ILE A 59 6.37 1.45 -3.68
CA ILE A 59 6.30 2.48 -2.64
C ILE A 59 6.30 3.87 -3.27
N GLU A 60 7.21 4.13 -4.21
CA GLU A 60 7.28 5.40 -4.92
C GLU A 60 6.06 5.65 -5.79
N TRP A 61 5.59 4.63 -6.52
CA TRP A 61 4.36 4.71 -7.31
C TRP A 61 3.15 5.03 -6.44
N LEU A 62 2.99 4.35 -5.31
CA LEU A 62 1.86 4.57 -4.40
C LEU A 62 1.92 5.97 -3.80
N ARG A 63 3.09 6.42 -3.33
CA ARG A 63 3.30 7.80 -2.83
C ARG A 63 2.95 8.83 -3.91
N GLY A 64 3.37 8.61 -5.14
CA GLY A 64 3.03 9.44 -6.29
C GLY A 64 1.53 9.50 -6.54
N LYS A 65 0.84 8.36 -6.47
CA LYS A 65 -0.62 8.28 -6.58
C LYS A 65 -1.35 9.05 -5.47
N ILE A 66 -0.88 8.96 -4.23
CA ILE A 66 -1.49 9.73 -3.11
C ILE A 66 -1.36 11.23 -3.36
N ILE A 67 -0.18 11.68 -3.76
CA ILE A 67 0.09 13.10 -4.03
C ILE A 67 -0.72 13.59 -5.25
N GLN A 68 -0.81 12.77 -6.30
CA GLN A 68 -1.52 13.11 -7.54
C GLN A 68 -3.04 13.15 -7.36
N ALA A 69 -3.62 12.19 -6.61
CA ALA A 69 -5.06 12.17 -6.34
C ALA A 69 -5.49 13.35 -5.46
N GLY A 70 -4.59 13.82 -4.60
CA GLY A 70 -4.85 14.88 -3.65
C GLY A 70 -5.20 14.33 -2.28
N TYR A 71 -4.81 15.07 -1.24
CA TYR A 71 -4.90 14.61 0.15
C TYR A 71 -6.34 14.34 0.63
N ASP A 72 -7.36 14.84 -0.07
CA ASP A 72 -8.79 14.61 0.21
C ASP A 72 -9.37 13.36 -0.46
N THR A 73 -8.63 12.69 -1.33
CA THR A 73 -9.15 11.52 -2.05
C THR A 73 -9.00 10.27 -1.21
N ASP A 74 -10.09 9.52 -1.08
CA ASP A 74 -10.05 8.24 -0.41
C ASP A 74 -9.40 7.19 -1.32
N LEU A 75 -8.25 6.68 -0.89
CA LEU A 75 -7.44 5.70 -1.62
C LEU A 75 -7.73 4.26 -1.21
N GLU A 76 -8.60 4.06 -0.22
CA GLU A 76 -9.01 2.73 0.23
C GLU A 76 -9.55 1.86 -0.90
N PRO A 77 -10.48 2.33 -1.77
CA PRO A 77 -10.98 1.52 -2.88
C PRO A 77 -9.89 1.22 -3.93
N MET A 78 -8.90 2.10 -4.09
CA MET A 78 -7.77 1.85 -4.98
C MET A 78 -6.84 0.77 -4.40
N LEU A 79 -6.53 0.85 -3.10
CA LEU A 79 -5.70 -0.12 -2.41
C LEU A 79 -6.35 -1.50 -2.39
N ASP A 80 -7.66 -1.56 -2.14
CA ASP A 80 -8.44 -2.80 -2.17
C ASP A 80 -8.43 -3.41 -3.58
N PHE A 81 -8.65 -2.59 -4.62
CA PHE A 81 -8.59 -3.04 -6.00
C PHE A 81 -7.20 -3.58 -6.38
N VAL A 82 -6.13 -2.90 -5.98
CA VAL A 82 -4.75 -3.33 -6.29
C VAL A 82 -4.40 -4.61 -5.54
N TYR A 83 -4.80 -4.74 -4.27
CA TYR A 83 -4.64 -5.97 -3.50
C TYR A 83 -5.41 -7.15 -4.13
N ALA A 84 -6.69 -6.95 -4.46
CA ALA A 84 -7.52 -7.97 -5.10
C ALA A 84 -6.95 -8.39 -6.47
N THR A 85 -6.43 -7.43 -7.25
CA THR A 85 -5.77 -7.70 -8.52
C THR A 85 -4.47 -8.47 -8.34
N ALA A 86 -3.63 -8.08 -7.38
CA ALA A 86 -2.38 -8.76 -7.08
C ALA A 86 -2.62 -10.20 -6.56
N SER A 87 -3.62 -10.37 -5.69
CA SER A 87 -4.02 -11.67 -5.15
C SER A 87 -4.61 -12.59 -6.24
N ARG A 88 -5.44 -12.06 -7.15
CA ARG A 88 -5.94 -12.83 -8.31
C ARG A 88 -4.82 -13.24 -9.25
N ALA A 89 -3.86 -12.35 -9.52
CA ALA A 89 -2.69 -12.66 -10.35
C ALA A 89 -1.82 -13.75 -9.72
N GLU A 90 -1.71 -13.77 -8.39
CA GLU A 90 -1.06 -14.86 -7.64
C GLU A 90 -1.84 -16.18 -7.77
N ALA A 91 -3.16 -16.15 -7.60
CA ALA A 91 -4.00 -17.34 -7.71
C ALA A 91 -3.96 -17.97 -9.12
N LEU A 92 -3.95 -17.14 -10.17
CA LEU A 92 -3.82 -17.59 -11.56
C LEU A 92 -2.46 -18.24 -11.84
N LYS A 93 -1.37 -17.73 -11.26
CA LYS A 93 -0.03 -18.30 -11.44
C LYS A 93 0.25 -19.59 -10.66
N ASN A 94 -0.50 -19.85 -9.58
CA ASN A 94 -0.39 -21.11 -8.84
C ASN A 94 -1.34 -22.21 -9.39
N ALA A 95 -2.14 -21.88 -10.41
CA ALA A 95 -3.05 -22.82 -11.08
C ALA A 95 -2.45 -23.46 -12.34
N GLU A 96 -1.20 -23.12 -12.69
CA GLU A 96 -0.41 -23.75 -13.78
C GLU A 96 0.56 -24.81 -13.25
#